data_AF-A0A920H330-F1
#
_entry.id   AF-A0A920H330-F1
#
_cell.length_a   1.000
_cell.length_b   1.000
_cell.length_c   1.000
_cell.angle_alpha   90.00
_cell.angle_beta   90.00
_cell.angle_gamma   90.00
#
_symmetry.space_group_name_H-M   'P 1'
#
loop_
_entity.id
_entity.type
_entity.pdbx_description
1 polymer ?
#
loop_
_entity_poly.entity_id
_entity_poly.type
_entity_poly.pdbx_seq_one_letter_code
_entity_poly.pdbx_strand_id
1 'polypeptide(L)'
;MTNVVILFTFLKFEFYKMRFALIFLISLLSFHFEVFSQKTEFKVMAWNILRSGNQIENGVDIVSDIIKEINPDVVLMVETYGSGPYIAKKMDTIFI
;
A
#
# COMPACT_ATOMS: atom_id res chain seq x y z
N MET A 1 -21.93 -27.48 50.21
CA MET A 1 -20.59 -27.06 49.75
C MET A 1 -20.33 -27.37 48.28
N THR A 2 -20.66 -28.57 47.78
CA THR A 2 -20.42 -28.99 46.38
C THR A 2 -21.05 -28.07 45.31
N ASN A 3 -22.30 -27.63 45.50
CA ASN A 3 -22.98 -26.73 44.54
C ASN A 3 -22.29 -25.35 44.41
N VAL A 4 -21.70 -24.85 45.50
CA VAL A 4 -20.97 -23.58 45.51
C VAL A 4 -19.65 -23.71 44.75
N VAL A 5 -18.93 -24.83 44.92
CA VAL A 5 -17.67 -25.11 44.20
C VAL A 5 -17.91 -25.26 42.69
N ILE A 6 -19.00 -25.93 42.30
CA ILE A 6 -19.40 -26.07 40.89
C ILE A 6 -19.69 -24.70 40.27
N LEU A 7 -20.44 -23.84 40.98
CA LEU A 7 -20.75 -22.48 40.51
C LEU A 7 -19.49 -21.65 40.28
N PHE A 8 -18.54 -21.65 41.23
CA PHE A 8 -17.26 -20.94 41.05
C PHE A 8 -16.43 -21.48 39.89
N THR A 9 -16.47 -22.79 39.64
CA THR A 9 -15.75 -23.42 38.54
C THR A 9 -16.36 -23.02 37.18
N PHE A 10 -17.69 -23.03 37.09
CA PHE A 10 -18.41 -22.57 35.90
C PHE A 10 -18.13 -21.09 35.59
N LEU A 11 -18.19 -20.23 36.62
CA LEU A 11 -17.85 -18.82 36.46
C LEU A 11 -16.41 -18.63 35.94
N LYS A 12 -15.42 -19.34 36.50
CA LYS A 12 -14.03 -19.28 36.01
C LYS A 12 -13.90 -19.70 34.55
N PHE A 13 -14.65 -20.71 34.11
CA PHE A 13 -14.65 -21.17 32.73
C PHE A 13 -15.21 -20.11 31.77
N GLU A 14 -16.31 -19.46 32.13
CA GLU A 14 -16.87 -18.35 31.33
C GLU A 14 -15.92 -17.14 31.28
N PHE A 15 -15.27 -16.79 32.39
CA PHE A 15 -14.22 -15.75 32.39
C PHE A 15 -13.02 -16.12 31.50
N TYR A 16 -12.63 -17.40 31.46
CA TYR A 16 -11.53 -17.85 30.62
C TYR A 16 -11.86 -17.75 29.13
N LYS A 17 -13.09 -18.12 28.73
CA LYS A 17 -13.59 -17.92 27.36
C LYS A 17 -13.62 -16.44 26.96
N MET A 18 -14.15 -15.57 27.83
CA MET A 18 -14.22 -14.12 27.58
C MET A 18 -12.84 -13.52 27.33
N ARG A 19 -11.81 -13.98 28.05
CA ARG A 19 -10.42 -13.55 27.84
C ARG A 19 -9.90 -13.91 26.45
N PHE A 20 -10.15 -15.11 25.97
CA PHE A 20 -9.74 -15.50 24.61
C PHE A 20 -10.48 -14.72 23.54
N ALA A 21 -11.79 -14.52 23.69
CA ALA A 21 -12.57 -13.70 22.77
C ALA A 21 -12.04 -12.26 22.71
N LEU A 22 -11.67 -11.68 23.86
CA LEU A 22 -11.07 -10.35 23.93
C LEU A 22 -9.69 -10.29 23.25
N ILE A 23 -8.82 -11.27 23.51
CA ILE A 23 -7.50 -11.34 22.87
C ILE A 23 -7.64 -11.48 21.35
N PHE A 24 -8.57 -12.32 20.88
CA PHE A 24 -8.86 -12.48 19.46
C PHE A 24 -9.36 -11.19 18.82
N LEU A 25 -10.27 -10.47 19.48
CA LEU A 25 -10.77 -9.18 19.03
C LEU A 25 -9.66 -8.12 18.95
N ILE A 26 -8.79 -8.04 19.96
CA ILE A 26 -7.63 -7.14 19.96
C ILE A 26 -6.68 -7.48 18.82
N SER A 27 -6.41 -8.77 18.59
CA SER A 27 -5.58 -9.23 17.48
C SER A 27 -6.16 -8.81 16.12
N LEU A 28 -7.47 -8.99 15.93
CA LEU A 28 -8.17 -8.58 14.71
C LEU A 28 -8.10 -7.06 14.49
N LEU A 29 -8.29 -6.27 15.54
CA LEU A 29 -8.22 -4.81 15.50
C LEU A 29 -6.80 -4.31 15.18
N SER A 30 -5.78 -4.91 15.80
CA SER A 30 -4.38 -4.59 15.53
C SER A 30 -3.99 -4.90 14.08
N PHE A 31 -4.46 -6.02 13.54
CA PHE A 31 -4.22 -6.39 12.13
C PHE A 31 -4.86 -5.39 11.16
N HIS A 32 -6.07 -4.91 11.44
CA HIS A 32 -6.71 -3.89 10.62
C HIS A 32 -5.94 -2.57 10.59
N PHE A 33 -5.33 -2.15 11.71
CA PHE A 33 -4.65 -0.87 11.80
C PHE A 33 -3.40 -0.80 10.88
N GLU A 34 -2.68 -1.90 10.73
CA GLU A 34 -1.50 -1.97 9.87
C GLU A 34 -1.87 -1.93 8.38
N VAL A 35 -2.95 -2.62 7.98
CA VAL A 35 -3.44 -2.65 6.59
C VAL A 35 -3.92 -1.27 6.12
N PHE A 36 -4.43 -0.43 7.02
CA PHE A 36 -4.90 0.92 6.70
C PHE A 36 -3.90 2.03 7.01
N SER A 37 -2.66 1.69 7.38
CA SER A 37 -1.62 2.68 7.58
C SER A 37 -1.35 3.44 6.28
N GLN A 38 -1.68 4.73 6.26
CA GLN A 38 -1.48 5.59 5.09
C GLN A 38 0.01 5.84 4.88
N LYS A 39 0.48 5.78 3.63
CA LYS A 39 1.85 6.21 3.29
C LYS A 39 2.09 7.62 3.85
N THR A 40 3.12 7.77 4.67
CA THR A 40 3.54 9.07 5.24
C THR A 40 4.47 9.84 4.33
N GLU A 41 4.91 9.20 3.24
CA GLU A 41 5.82 9.76 2.24
C GLU A 41 5.17 9.71 0.87
N PHE A 42 5.44 10.73 0.06
CA PHE A 42 4.88 10.88 -1.28
C PHE A 42 6.01 11.31 -2.23
N LYS A 43 6.34 10.44 -3.18
CA LYS A 43 7.44 10.64 -4.13
C LYS A 43 6.91 11.19 -5.44
N VAL A 44 7.37 12.39 -5.78
CA VAL A 44 7.01 13.08 -7.04
C VAL A 44 8.21 13.14 -7.96
N MET A 45 8.01 12.81 -9.22
CA MET A 45 8.99 13.01 -10.29
C MET A 45 8.48 14.05 -11.28
N ALA A 46 9.33 15.01 -11.66
CA ALA A 46 9.04 15.96 -12.73
C ALA A 46 10.16 15.90 -13.77
N TRP A 47 9.81 15.66 -15.04
CA TRP A 47 10.80 15.43 -16.08
C TRP A 47 10.38 16.01 -17.44
N ASN A 48 11.24 16.84 -18.02
CA ASN A 48 11.21 17.15 -19.45
C ASN A 48 11.88 16.01 -20.23
N ILE A 49 11.10 15.28 -21.02
CA ILE A 49 11.55 14.05 -21.67
C ILE A 49 11.95 14.25 -23.14
N LEU A 50 12.05 15.48 -23.68
CA LEU A 50 12.39 15.67 -25.10
C LEU A 50 13.68 14.97 -25.49
N ARG A 51 14.77 15.25 -24.78
CA ARG A 51 16.09 14.70 -25.14
C ARG A 51 16.16 13.19 -24.85
N SER A 52 15.56 12.75 -23.75
CA SER A 52 15.63 11.37 -23.28
C SER A 52 14.68 10.43 -24.04
N GLY A 53 13.50 10.93 -24.41
CA GLY A 53 12.42 10.16 -25.01
C GLY A 53 12.38 10.25 -26.54
N ASN A 54 12.52 11.45 -27.09
CA ASN A 54 12.24 11.72 -28.51
C ASN A 54 13.49 11.78 -29.40
N GLN A 55 14.66 12.06 -28.83
CA GLN A 55 15.91 12.25 -29.60
C GLN A 55 16.85 11.04 -29.56
N ILE A 56 16.48 9.98 -28.84
CA ILE A 56 17.25 8.75 -28.67
C ILE A 56 16.41 7.59 -29.20
N GLU A 57 17.06 6.67 -29.92
CA GLU A 57 16.41 5.43 -30.35
C GLU A 57 15.91 4.64 -29.13
N ASN A 58 14.65 4.21 -29.17
CA ASN A 58 13.97 3.58 -28.02
C ASN A 58 13.89 4.46 -26.76
N GLY A 59 14.07 5.79 -26.88
CA GLY A 59 14.11 6.70 -25.74
C GLY A 59 12.86 6.66 -24.87
N VAL A 60 11.67 6.52 -25.46
CA VAL A 60 10.40 6.40 -24.71
C VAL A 60 10.38 5.14 -23.84
N ASP A 61 10.94 4.04 -24.32
CA ASP A 61 11.04 2.80 -23.54
C ASP A 61 12.04 2.96 -22.40
N ILE A 62 13.19 3.58 -22.65
CA ILE A 62 14.20 3.88 -21.63
C ILE A 62 13.62 4.81 -20.54
N VAL A 63 12.89 5.85 -20.93
CA VAL A 63 12.18 6.74 -19.99
C VAL A 63 11.19 5.94 -19.14
N SER A 64 10.44 5.03 -19.76
CA SER A 64 9.51 4.14 -19.04
C SER A 64 10.25 3.23 -18.05
N ASP A 65 11.38 2.68 -18.43
CA ASP A 65 12.16 1.80 -17.54
C ASP A 65 12.73 2.58 -16.34
N ILE A 66 13.25 3.79 -16.57
CA ILE A 66 13.78 4.66 -15.51
C ILE A 66 12.68 5.07 -14.53
N ILE A 67 11.53 5.53 -15.02
CA ILE A 67 10.42 5.92 -14.14
C ILE A 67 9.96 4.70 -13.32
N LYS A 68 9.89 3.52 -13.93
CA LYS A 68 9.51 2.28 -13.24
C LYS A 68 10.52 1.89 -12.16
N GLU A 69 11.82 2.05 -12.42
CA GLU A 69 12.88 1.82 -11.44
C GLU A 69 12.79 2.79 -10.25
N ILE A 70 12.54 4.08 -10.52
CA ILE A 70 12.39 5.11 -9.47
C ILE A 70 11.14 4.87 -8.62
N ASN A 71 10.09 4.29 -9.24
CA ASN A 71 8.78 4.01 -8.64
C ASN A 71 8.20 5.22 -7.87
N PRO A 72 7.92 6.34 -8.56
CA PRO A 72 7.24 7.49 -7.98
C PRO A 72 5.74 7.25 -7.83
N ASP A 73 5.11 7.98 -6.91
CA ASP A 73 3.65 7.97 -6.73
C ASP A 73 2.95 8.84 -7.79
N VAL A 74 3.60 9.93 -8.22
CA VAL A 74 3.16 10.80 -9.33
C VAL A 74 4.32 11.19 -10.23
N VAL A 75 4.07 11.21 -11.54
CA VAL A 75 5.01 11.71 -12.55
C VAL A 75 4.37 12.87 -13.32
N LEU A 76 5.09 13.98 -13.41
CA LEU A 76 4.79 15.09 -14.30
C LEU A 76 5.76 15.05 -15.48
N MET A 77 5.23 14.98 -16.69
CA MET A 77 6.06 14.94 -17.90
C MET A 77 5.73 16.10 -18.83
N VAL A 78 6.76 16.81 -19.27
CA VAL A 78 6.63 17.83 -20.32
C VAL A 78 7.39 17.40 -21.55
N GLU A 79 6.97 17.94 -22.70
CA GLU A 79 7.55 17.62 -24.01
C GLU A 79 7.44 16.12 -24.34
N THR A 80 6.26 15.55 -24.08
CA THR A 80 5.99 14.13 -24.32
C THR A 80 5.70 13.79 -25.78
N TYR A 81 5.31 14.77 -26.60
CA TYR A 81 4.97 14.60 -28.02
C TYR A 81 4.06 13.39 -28.31
N GLY A 82 3.11 13.12 -27.41
CA GLY A 82 2.15 12.02 -27.55
C GLY A 82 2.58 10.69 -26.92
N SER A 83 3.80 10.58 -26.37
CA SER A 83 4.26 9.37 -25.67
C SER A 83 3.66 9.18 -24.27
N GLY A 84 3.04 10.22 -23.69
CA GLY A 84 2.47 10.17 -22.34
C GLY A 84 1.53 8.98 -22.08
N PRO A 85 0.49 8.75 -22.89
CA PRO A 85 -0.41 7.60 -22.73
C PRO A 85 0.28 6.23 -22.84
N TYR A 86 1.34 6.13 -23.65
CA TYR A 86 2.11 4.90 -23.79
C TYR A 86 2.90 4.60 -22.52
N ILE A 87 3.61 5.59 -21.99
CA ILE A 87 4.36 5.48 -20.73
C ILE A 87 3.39 5.16 -19.59
N ALA A 88 2.23 5.83 -19.55
CA ALA A 88 1.20 5.59 -18.54
C ALA A 88 0.64 4.17 -18.56
N LYS A 89 0.40 3.59 -19.74
CA LYS A 89 -0.09 2.22 -19.88
C LYS A 89 0.89 1.16 -19.37
N LYS A 90 2.19 1.49 -19.30
CA LYS A 90 3.23 0.58 -18.79
C LYS A 90 3.34 0.56 -17.26
N MET A 91 2.57 1.40 -16.55
CA MET A 91 2.75 1.61 -15.11
C MET A 91 1.43 1.66 -14.35
N ASP A 92 1.52 1.40 -13.04
CA ASP A 92 0.43 1.56 -12.08
C ASP A 92 0.47 2.94 -11.37
N THR A 93 1.19 3.90 -11.94
CA THR A 93 1.44 5.25 -11.38
C THR A 93 0.51 6.29 -12.00
N ILE A 94 0.23 7.39 -11.28
CA ILE A 94 -0.58 8.50 -11.78
C ILE A 94 0.29 9.46 -12.61
N PHE A 95 -0.15 9.74 -13.84
CA PHE A 95 0.52 10.65 -14.77
C PHE A 95 -0.27 11.95 -14.92
N ILE A 96 0.45 13.07 -14.84
CA ILE A 96 -0.08 14.43 -15.03
C ILE A 96 0.65 15.10 -16.19
#